data_AF-D5MFK0-F1
#
_entry.id   AF-D5MFK0-F1
#
_cell.length_a   1.000
_cell.length_b   1.000
_cell.length_c   1.000
_cell.angle_alpha   90.00
_cell.angle_beta   90.00
_cell.angle_gamma   90.00
#
_symmetry.space_group_name_H-M   'P 1'
#
loop_
_entity.id
_entity.type
_entity.pdbx_description
1 polymer ?
#
loop_
_entity_poly.entity_id
_entity_poly.type
_entity_poly.pdbx_seq_one_letter_code
_entity_poly.pdbx_strand_id
1 'polypeptide(L)'
;MEQPLTGGGRSEGRAEEEVERLGNRVLLRVVSVPGLVGLLLLSGCQFLPPEFRTLKSPIRFTPFKHEVTVQPARGMGAAPFTIDRAKAEWAEVQLTLSNPTTSAIRVVWTEGTFITAESIPHVIGVKIDRDASSTEPTIIEANSTIRITVMAITKDGKPIASGSKSIEAPYRVGLKLTAERGLTRWKGTVWVFVL
;
A
#
# COMPACT_ATOMS: atom_id res chain seq x y z
N MET A 1 -31.05 -50.37 63.01
CA MET A 1 -29.82 -49.58 63.23
C MET A 1 -29.89 -48.41 62.26
N GLU A 2 -30.83 -47.49 62.46
CA GLU A 2 -30.78 -46.33 63.38
C GLU A 2 -29.87 -45.20 62.84
N GLN A 3 -30.53 -44.16 62.28
CA GLN A 3 -30.08 -42.77 62.33
C GLN A 3 -30.30 -42.20 63.75
N PRO A 4 -29.68 -41.06 64.13
CA PRO A 4 -30.27 -39.72 63.92
C PRO A 4 -29.19 -38.68 63.47
N LEU A 5 -29.42 -37.63 62.67
CA LEU A 5 -30.33 -36.48 62.69
C LEU A 5 -30.17 -35.49 63.87
N THR A 6 -30.15 -34.19 63.49
CA THR A 6 -30.39 -32.91 64.19
C THR A 6 -29.19 -31.96 64.17
N GLY A 7 -29.29 -30.66 63.89
CA GLY A 7 -30.40 -29.73 63.55
C GLY A 7 -29.76 -28.44 62.96
N GLY A 8 -30.43 -27.53 62.25
CA GLY A 8 -31.83 -27.10 62.28
C GLY A 8 -31.97 -25.84 63.15
N GLY A 9 -32.28 -24.67 62.56
CA GLY A 9 -32.70 -23.50 63.33
C GLY A 9 -32.64 -22.15 62.62
N ARG A 10 -33.72 -21.80 61.92
CA ARG A 10 -34.06 -20.49 61.34
C ARG A 10 -35.30 -19.95 62.08
N SER A 11 -35.49 -18.64 62.05
CA SER A 11 -36.76 -17.90 62.29
C SER A 11 -36.99 -17.60 63.78
N GLU A 12 -37.62 -16.51 64.23
CA GLU A 12 -38.64 -15.56 63.76
C GLU A 12 -38.34 -14.20 64.44
N GLY A 13 -38.91 -13.03 64.16
CA GLY A 13 -40.13 -12.55 63.53
C GLY A 13 -40.21 -11.04 63.87
N ARG A 14 -40.67 -10.17 62.96
CA ARG A 14 -42.04 -9.57 62.97
C ARG A 14 -42.29 -8.71 64.22
N ALA A 15 -42.83 -7.50 64.17
CA ALA A 15 -43.60 -6.79 63.17
C ALA A 15 -43.77 -5.33 63.68
N GLU A 16 -44.26 -4.44 62.81
CA GLU A 16 -45.07 -3.24 63.15
C GLU A 16 -44.29 -2.13 63.88
N GLU A 17 -44.07 -0.91 63.37
CA GLU A 17 -44.85 0.12 62.67
C GLU A 17 -43.79 0.97 61.89
N GLU A 18 -43.95 1.61 60.73
CA GLU A 18 -45.08 2.30 60.12
C GLU A 18 -44.92 2.17 58.59
N VAL A 19 -45.83 1.41 57.99
CA VAL A 19 -46.25 1.61 56.60
C VAL A 19 -47.29 2.73 56.63
N GLU A 20 -47.40 3.47 55.52
CA GLU A 20 -48.55 4.33 55.21
C GLU A 20 -48.75 5.58 56.09
N ARG A 21 -48.00 6.63 55.79
CA ARG A 21 -48.62 7.82 55.17
C ARG A 21 -47.68 8.32 54.07
N LEU A 22 -47.98 8.02 52.81
CA LEU A 22 -48.73 8.95 51.96
C LEU A 22 -48.22 10.37 52.22
N GLY A 23 -47.30 10.86 51.40
CA GLY A 23 -47.71 11.30 50.08
C GLY A 23 -48.11 12.76 50.17
N ASN A 24 -47.60 13.56 49.24
CA ASN A 24 -47.98 14.97 49.05
C ASN A 24 -47.51 15.97 50.11
N ARG A 25 -46.25 16.37 49.93
CA ARG A 25 -45.86 17.78 49.68
C ARG A 25 -44.38 17.74 49.31
N VAL A 26 -44.01 17.39 48.08
CA VAL A 26 -43.97 18.34 46.94
C VAL A 26 -43.52 19.74 47.38
N LEU A 27 -42.46 20.18 46.71
CA LEU A 27 -41.98 21.56 46.54
C LEU A 27 -40.91 22.07 47.54
N LEU A 28 -39.84 22.54 46.90
CA LEU A 28 -38.72 23.37 47.36
C LEU A 28 -37.47 22.59 47.83
N ARG A 29 -36.31 22.61 47.16
CA ARG A 29 -35.80 23.51 46.10
C ARG A 29 -34.76 22.80 45.24
N VAL A 30 -34.98 22.88 43.93
CA VAL A 30 -34.02 22.67 42.85
C VAL A 30 -33.13 23.91 42.76
N VAL A 31 -31.84 23.82 43.11
CA VAL A 31 -30.74 24.74 42.73
C VAL A 31 -29.43 23.99 43.06
N SER A 32 -28.40 23.76 42.26
CA SER A 32 -28.07 23.97 40.86
C SER A 32 -26.73 23.24 40.63
N VAL A 33 -26.73 21.98 40.25
CA VAL A 33 -25.52 21.30 39.75
C VAL A 33 -25.34 21.39 38.22
N PRO A 34 -26.37 21.66 37.36
CA PRO A 34 -26.09 21.75 35.92
C PRO A 34 -25.35 23.04 35.53
N GLY A 35 -25.29 24.05 36.41
CA GLY A 35 -24.56 25.30 36.18
C GLY A 35 -23.04 25.15 36.16
N LEU A 36 -22.48 24.15 36.88
CA LEU A 36 -21.02 23.98 36.96
C LEU A 36 -20.47 23.19 35.76
N VAL A 37 -21.25 22.25 35.21
CA VAL A 37 -20.87 21.50 34.01
C VAL A 37 -21.06 22.35 32.74
N GLY A 38 -22.09 23.21 32.70
CA GLY A 38 -22.29 24.17 31.61
C GLY A 38 -21.17 25.21 31.48
N LEU A 39 -20.59 25.66 32.60
CA LEU A 39 -19.46 26.62 32.61
C LEU A 39 -18.13 25.98 32.18
N LEU A 40 -17.96 24.66 32.36
CA LEU A 40 -16.78 23.93 31.88
C LEU A 40 -16.81 23.64 30.37
N LEU A 41 -18.00 23.55 29.76
CA LEU A 41 -18.15 23.34 28.32
C LEU A 41 -18.06 24.64 27.49
N LEU A 42 -18.21 25.81 28.12
CA LEU A 42 -18.11 27.11 27.44
C LEU A 42 -16.71 27.78 27.53
N SER A 43 -15.79 27.27 28.36
CA SER A 43 -14.44 27.87 28.52
C SER A 43 -13.29 27.08 27.86
N GLY A 44 -13.59 26.13 26.97
CA GLY A 44 -12.58 25.30 26.28
C GLY A 44 -12.22 25.73 24.85
N CYS A 45 -12.75 26.86 24.36
CA CYS A 45 -12.33 27.42 23.08
C CYS A 45 -11.33 28.56 23.30
N GLN A 46 -10.23 28.46 22.56
CA GLN A 46 -9.16 29.45 22.39
C GLN A 46 -8.08 29.42 23.47
N PHE A 47 -7.14 28.48 23.37
CA PHE A 47 -5.69 28.75 23.43
C PHE A 47 -4.91 27.45 23.17
N LEU A 48 -5.11 26.85 21.99
CA LEU A 48 -4.09 25.97 21.43
C LEU A 48 -3.17 26.88 20.60
N PRO A 49 -1.88 27.03 20.96
CA PRO A 49 -0.94 27.82 20.18
C PRO A 49 -0.88 27.26 18.74
N PRO A 50 -0.65 28.12 17.73
CA PRO A 50 -0.77 27.76 16.32
C PRO A 50 0.19 26.65 15.85
N GLU A 51 1.07 26.17 16.73
CA GLU A 51 2.12 25.19 16.44
C GLU A 51 1.64 23.73 16.56
N PHE A 52 0.48 23.45 17.17
CA PHE A 52 -0.03 22.08 17.35
C PHE A 52 -1.13 21.65 16.35
N ARG A 53 -1.48 22.48 15.36
CA ARG A 53 -2.43 22.12 14.28
C ARG A 53 -1.81 21.30 13.15
N THR A 54 -0.74 20.56 13.40
CA THR A 54 -0.21 19.59 12.44
C THR A 54 0.04 18.25 13.11
N LEU A 55 -1.02 17.64 13.64
CA LEU A 55 -1.12 16.18 13.60
C LEU A 55 -1.29 15.76 12.12
N LYS A 56 -0.21 15.96 11.34
CA LYS A 56 0.03 15.18 10.13
C LYS A 56 0.15 13.75 10.63
N SER A 57 -0.88 12.95 10.35
CA SER A 57 -0.80 11.50 10.40
C SER A 57 0.59 11.05 9.92
N PRO A 58 1.39 10.35 10.74
CA PRO A 58 2.61 9.71 10.27
C PRO A 58 2.28 8.33 9.72
N ILE A 59 1.06 8.09 9.23
CA ILE A 59 0.86 7.00 8.28
C ILE A 59 1.12 7.60 6.90
N ARG A 60 2.42 7.87 6.63
CA ARG A 60 2.90 7.68 5.27
C ARG A 60 2.69 6.19 5.00
N PHE A 61 1.63 5.85 4.29
CA PHE A 61 1.70 4.69 3.40
C PHE A 61 2.93 4.97 2.53
N THR A 62 4.08 4.40 2.90
CA THR A 62 5.23 4.41 2.01
C THR A 62 4.74 3.74 0.73
N PRO A 63 4.76 4.43 -0.43
CA PRO A 63 4.51 3.72 -1.67
C PRO A 63 5.52 2.58 -1.72
N PHE A 64 5.08 1.38 -2.10
CA PHE A 64 5.91 0.18 -2.25
C PHE A 64 7.33 0.59 -2.65
N LYS A 65 8.30 0.35 -1.76
CA LYS A 65 9.67 0.81 -1.95
C LYS A 65 10.28 -0.10 -3.00
N HIS A 66 10.30 0.36 -4.24
CA HIS A 66 10.91 -0.35 -5.34
C HIS A 66 12.19 0.36 -5.75
N GLU A 67 13.23 -0.43 -5.99
CA GLU A 67 14.54 0.03 -6.43
C GLU A 67 14.71 -0.31 -7.90
N VAL A 68 15.11 0.67 -8.69
CA VAL A 68 15.42 0.49 -10.10
C VAL A 68 16.91 0.67 -10.31
N THR A 69 17.55 -0.29 -10.94
CA THR A 69 18.96 -0.20 -11.32
C THR A 69 19.14 -0.53 -12.80
N VAL A 70 20.08 0.16 -13.43
CA VAL A 70 20.46 -0.09 -14.83
C VAL A 70 21.87 -0.63 -14.83
N GLN A 71 22.03 -1.85 -15.32
CA GLN A 71 23.30 -2.56 -15.38
C GLN A 71 23.76 -2.67 -16.83
N PRO A 72 24.74 -1.86 -17.27
CA PRO A 72 25.35 -2.00 -18.60
C PRO A 72 26.03 -3.37 -18.76
N ALA A 73 26.05 -3.88 -19.99
CA ALA A 73 26.88 -5.01 -20.33
C ALA A 73 28.37 -4.67 -20.18
N ARG A 74 29.22 -5.69 -20.01
CA ARG A 74 30.68 -5.49 -19.84
C ARG A 74 31.24 -4.66 -20.99
N GLY A 75 31.96 -3.59 -20.64
CA GLY A 75 32.59 -2.67 -21.60
C GLY A 75 31.65 -1.62 -22.21
N MET A 76 30.37 -1.58 -21.81
CA MET A 76 29.44 -0.53 -22.21
C MET A 76 29.43 0.61 -21.18
N GLY A 77 29.21 1.84 -21.65
CA GLY A 77 29.02 3.02 -20.81
C GLY A 77 27.61 3.11 -20.20
N ALA A 78 27.24 4.30 -19.72
CA ALA A 78 25.90 4.57 -19.23
C ALA A 78 24.84 4.34 -20.32
N ALA A 79 23.62 4.00 -19.89
CA ALA A 79 22.50 3.85 -20.82
C ALA A 79 22.19 5.18 -21.52
N PRO A 80 21.78 5.17 -22.81
CA PRO A 80 21.45 6.38 -23.54
C PRO A 80 20.06 6.95 -23.19
N PHE A 81 19.36 6.35 -22.22
CA PHE A 81 18.04 6.75 -21.73
C PHE A 81 18.05 6.80 -20.20
N THR A 82 17.05 7.44 -19.63
CA THR A 82 16.82 7.54 -18.19
C THR A 82 15.52 6.83 -17.79
N ILE A 83 15.43 6.37 -16.54
CA ILE A 83 14.20 5.81 -15.98
C ILE A 83 13.65 6.84 -15.00
N ASP A 84 12.61 7.57 -15.42
CA ASP A 84 12.07 8.68 -14.64
C ASP A 84 11.17 8.20 -13.51
N ARG A 85 10.41 7.12 -13.79
CA ARG A 85 9.41 6.58 -12.89
C ARG A 85 9.34 5.08 -13.05
N ALA A 86 9.12 4.41 -11.93
CA ALA A 86 8.63 3.05 -11.91
C ALA A 86 7.39 2.99 -11.03
N LYS A 87 6.50 2.04 -11.33
CA LYS A 87 5.35 1.69 -10.52
C LYS A 87 5.16 0.19 -10.60
N ALA A 88 5.11 -0.45 -9.45
CA ALA A 88 4.90 -1.88 -9.34
C ALA A 88 3.46 -2.16 -8.90
N GLU A 89 2.81 -3.13 -9.54
CA GLU A 89 1.52 -3.69 -9.16
C GLU A 89 1.60 -5.23 -9.26
N TRP A 90 0.53 -5.91 -8.86
CA TRP A 90 0.41 -7.37 -8.84
C TRP A 90 0.91 -8.01 -10.15
N ALA A 91 2.06 -8.69 -10.09
CA ALA A 91 2.75 -9.29 -11.26
C ALA A 91 3.13 -8.34 -12.42
N GLU A 92 3.11 -7.02 -12.23
CA GLU A 92 3.41 -6.02 -13.26
C GLU A 92 4.30 -4.88 -12.76
N VAL A 93 5.15 -4.37 -13.65
CA VAL A 93 6.00 -3.20 -13.41
C VAL A 93 5.87 -2.25 -14.58
N GLN A 94 5.34 -1.07 -14.33
CA GLN A 94 5.34 0.04 -15.27
C GLN A 94 6.63 0.85 -15.13
N LEU A 95 7.32 1.10 -16.23
CA LEU A 95 8.51 1.94 -16.33
C LEU A 95 8.25 3.10 -17.28
N THR A 96 8.66 4.31 -16.89
CA THR A 96 8.75 5.47 -17.78
C THR A 96 10.19 5.65 -18.20
N LEU A 97 10.47 5.47 -19.50
CA LEU A 97 11.78 5.67 -20.09
C LEU A 97 11.83 7.01 -20.80
N SER A 98 12.87 7.80 -20.57
CA SER A 98 13.07 9.11 -21.17
C SER A 98 14.34 9.16 -22.01
N ASN A 99 14.28 9.90 -23.12
CA ASN A 99 15.40 10.16 -23.99
C ASN A 99 15.89 11.60 -23.76
N PRO A 100 17.00 11.81 -23.02
CA PRO A 100 17.52 13.15 -22.74
C PRO A 100 18.29 13.75 -23.92
N THR A 101 18.27 13.12 -25.10
CA THR A 101 19.12 13.48 -26.24
C THR A 101 18.29 14.07 -27.38
N THR A 102 18.98 14.72 -28.32
CA THR A 102 18.37 15.35 -29.51
C THR A 102 18.11 14.38 -30.67
N SER A 103 18.45 13.09 -30.52
CA SER A 103 18.23 12.07 -31.54
C SER A 103 17.34 10.96 -31.00
N ALA A 104 16.52 10.36 -31.86
CA ALA A 104 15.69 9.23 -31.47
C ALA A 104 16.55 8.03 -31.03
N ILE A 105 16.03 7.27 -30.05
CA ILE A 105 16.63 6.03 -29.57
C ILE A 105 15.68 4.89 -29.88
N ARG A 106 16.18 3.86 -30.56
CA ARG A 106 15.44 2.62 -30.77
C ARG A 106 15.78 1.64 -29.66
N VAL A 107 14.78 1.23 -28.90
CA VAL A 107 14.88 0.27 -27.80
C VAL A 107 14.29 -1.07 -28.24
N VAL A 108 15.06 -2.13 -28.04
CA VAL A 108 14.65 -3.51 -28.31
C VAL A 108 14.80 -4.30 -27.03
N TRP A 109 13.71 -4.83 -26.48
CA TRP A 109 13.76 -5.83 -25.42
C TRP A 109 13.94 -7.21 -26.04
N THR A 110 14.90 -7.97 -25.54
CA THR A 110 15.21 -9.30 -26.08
C THR A 110 14.62 -10.39 -25.20
N GLU A 111 14.77 -10.25 -23.90
CA GLU A 111 14.37 -11.26 -22.92
C GLU A 111 14.28 -10.62 -21.54
N GLY A 112 13.68 -11.35 -20.60
CA GLY A 112 13.81 -11.01 -19.20
C GLY A 112 13.25 -12.08 -18.30
N THR A 113 13.36 -11.83 -17.01
CA THR A 113 12.94 -12.76 -15.97
C THR A 113 12.16 -12.01 -14.90
N PHE A 114 11.10 -12.63 -14.41
CA PHE A 114 10.35 -12.20 -13.25
C PHE A 114 10.53 -13.28 -12.19
N ILE A 115 11.11 -12.94 -11.04
CA ILE A 115 11.45 -13.89 -9.99
C ILE A 115 10.69 -13.51 -8.72
N THR A 116 9.85 -14.43 -8.24
CA THR A 116 9.02 -14.24 -7.04
C THR A 116 9.82 -14.39 -5.75
N ALA A 117 9.21 -14.06 -4.61
CA ALA A 117 9.76 -14.31 -3.27
C ALA A 117 10.22 -15.76 -3.06
N GLU A 118 9.46 -16.71 -3.61
CA GLU A 118 9.75 -18.15 -3.57
C GLU A 118 10.85 -18.58 -4.55
N SER A 119 11.53 -17.62 -5.19
CA SER A 119 12.56 -17.84 -6.21
C SER A 119 12.06 -18.60 -7.44
N ILE A 120 10.76 -18.51 -7.74
CA ILE A 120 10.17 -19.13 -8.93
C ILE A 120 10.33 -18.15 -10.11
N PRO A 121 11.04 -18.55 -11.19
CA PRO A 121 11.20 -17.71 -12.37
C PRO A 121 9.99 -17.83 -13.31
N HIS A 122 9.55 -16.69 -13.82
CA HIS A 122 8.56 -16.54 -14.88
C HIS A 122 9.19 -15.79 -16.05
N VAL A 123 8.69 -16.09 -17.25
CA VAL A 123 8.97 -15.29 -18.44
C VAL A 123 8.22 -13.96 -18.32
N ILE A 124 8.72 -12.92 -18.98
CA ILE A 124 8.05 -11.62 -19.04
C ILE A 124 7.43 -11.34 -20.40
N GLY A 125 6.32 -10.62 -20.40
CA GLY A 125 5.79 -9.87 -21.54
C GLY A 125 6.03 -8.38 -21.34
N VAL A 126 6.17 -7.63 -22.44
CA VAL A 126 6.31 -6.16 -22.42
C VAL A 126 5.15 -5.54 -23.18
N LYS A 127 4.58 -4.44 -22.70
CA LYS A 127 3.56 -3.62 -23.39
C LYS A 127 4.04 -2.18 -23.43
N ILE A 128 3.75 -1.43 -24.49
CA ILE A 128 4.06 0.02 -24.58
C ILE A 128 2.79 0.87 -24.44
N ASP A 129 1.64 0.30 -24.80
CA ASP A 129 0.31 0.93 -24.70
C ASP A 129 -0.70 0.01 -23.99
N ARG A 130 -1.99 0.37 -24.01
CA ARG A 130 -3.07 -0.41 -23.37
C ARG A 130 -3.35 -1.76 -24.03
N ASP A 131 -2.77 -2.03 -25.19
CA ASP A 131 -2.99 -3.25 -25.96
C ASP A 131 -1.98 -4.36 -25.64
N ALA A 132 -2.07 -5.46 -26.39
CA ALA A 132 -1.40 -6.74 -26.16
C ALA A 132 0.12 -6.64 -25.96
N SER A 133 0.71 -7.72 -25.41
CA SER A 133 2.16 -7.83 -25.28
C SER A 133 2.85 -7.62 -26.63
N SER A 134 3.78 -6.67 -26.69
CA SER A 134 4.60 -6.39 -27.85
C SER A 134 5.99 -6.98 -27.66
N THR A 135 6.48 -7.67 -28.69
CA THR A 135 7.89 -8.05 -28.85
C THR A 135 8.60 -7.08 -29.80
N GLU A 136 7.90 -6.06 -30.29
CA GLU A 136 8.41 -5.15 -31.30
C GLU A 136 9.32 -4.08 -30.71
N PRO A 137 10.41 -3.73 -31.40
CA PRO A 137 11.20 -2.55 -31.11
C PRO A 137 10.36 -1.28 -30.96
N THR A 138 10.72 -0.42 -30.02
CA THR A 138 10.06 0.87 -29.81
C THR A 138 11.02 2.03 -29.93
N ILE A 139 10.52 3.17 -30.41
CA ILE A 139 11.29 4.38 -30.58
C ILE A 139 10.95 5.36 -29.45
N ILE A 140 11.98 5.88 -28.77
CA ILE A 140 11.87 7.02 -27.87
C ILE A 140 12.36 8.24 -28.65
N GLU A 141 11.43 9.10 -29.05
CA GLU A 141 11.75 10.34 -29.78
C GLU A 141 12.68 11.25 -28.96
N ALA A 142 13.38 12.15 -29.63
CA ALA A 142 14.26 13.13 -28.99
C ALA A 142 13.51 13.94 -27.91
N ASN A 143 14.12 14.09 -26.73
CA ASN A 143 13.56 14.82 -25.59
C ASN A 143 12.15 14.35 -25.18
N SER A 144 11.81 13.09 -25.42
CA SER A 144 10.49 12.52 -25.14
C SER A 144 10.56 11.39 -24.12
N THR A 145 9.38 10.89 -23.72
CA THR A 145 9.26 9.74 -22.83
C THR A 145 8.29 8.72 -23.40
N ILE A 146 8.55 7.44 -23.15
CA ILE A 146 7.58 6.36 -23.37
C ILE A 146 7.25 5.69 -22.03
N ARG A 147 6.12 4.99 -21.99
CA ARG A 147 5.80 4.08 -20.90
C ARG A 147 5.87 2.67 -21.42
N ILE A 148 6.40 1.78 -20.60
CA ILE A 148 6.33 0.34 -20.84
C ILE A 148 5.82 -0.35 -19.60
N THR A 149 5.07 -1.43 -19.76
CA THR A 149 4.63 -2.31 -18.69
C THR A 149 5.24 -3.68 -18.92
N VAL A 150 6.02 -4.15 -17.95
CA VAL A 150 6.61 -5.48 -17.90
C VAL A 150 5.74 -6.35 -17.01
N MET A 151 5.33 -7.52 -17.47
CA MET A 151 4.41 -8.40 -16.74
C MET A 151 4.87 -9.85 -16.76
N ALA A 152 4.62 -10.58 -15.68
CA ALA A 152 4.84 -12.02 -15.68
C ALA A 152 3.83 -12.72 -16.61
N ILE A 153 4.30 -13.64 -17.43
CA ILE A 153 3.46 -14.47 -18.31
C ILE A 153 3.60 -15.95 -17.96
N THR A 154 2.53 -16.71 -18.21
CA THR A 154 2.53 -18.18 -18.10
C THR A 154 3.35 -18.80 -19.22
N LYS A 155 3.63 -20.11 -19.10
CA LYS A 155 4.28 -20.90 -20.18
C LYS A 155 3.52 -20.82 -21.51
N ASP A 156 2.21 -20.64 -21.45
CA ASP A 156 1.33 -20.51 -22.62
C ASP A 156 1.26 -19.07 -23.16
N GLY A 157 2.11 -18.15 -22.65
CA GLY A 157 2.18 -16.76 -23.10
C GLY A 157 1.08 -15.85 -22.58
N LYS A 158 0.23 -16.32 -21.65
CA LYS A 158 -0.87 -15.50 -21.09
C LYS A 158 -0.36 -14.65 -19.93
N PRO A 159 -0.79 -13.38 -19.80
CA PRO A 159 -0.50 -12.59 -18.63
C PRO A 159 -0.99 -13.28 -17.36
N ILE A 160 -0.16 -13.28 -16.32
CA ILE A 160 -0.55 -13.73 -14.98
C ILE A 160 -1.37 -12.58 -14.37
N ALA A 161 -2.64 -12.48 -14.77
CA ALA A 161 -3.56 -11.47 -14.25
C ALA A 161 -3.91 -11.74 -12.78
N SER A 162 -4.36 -10.70 -12.08
CA SER A 162 -4.77 -10.67 -10.67
C SER A 162 -5.88 -11.66 -10.25
N GLY A 163 -6.38 -12.49 -11.17
CA GLY A 163 -7.58 -13.33 -10.95
C GLY A 163 -7.35 -14.82 -10.71
N SER A 164 -6.17 -15.38 -10.99
CA SER A 164 -5.95 -16.84 -10.83
C SER A 164 -4.75 -17.23 -9.97
N LYS A 165 -3.73 -16.36 -9.86
CA LYS A 165 -2.62 -16.40 -8.89
C LYS A 165 -1.87 -15.06 -9.01
N SER A 166 -2.30 -14.05 -8.26
CA SER A 166 -1.61 -12.76 -8.24
C SER A 166 -0.24 -12.91 -7.59
N ILE A 167 0.81 -12.39 -8.22
CA ILE A 167 2.15 -12.36 -7.61
C ILE A 167 2.28 -11.07 -6.81
N GLU A 168 2.34 -11.21 -5.49
CA GLU A 168 2.59 -10.13 -4.55
C GLU A 168 4.08 -9.87 -4.36
N ALA A 169 4.40 -8.66 -3.92
CA ALA A 169 5.74 -8.34 -3.42
C ALA A 169 6.09 -9.26 -2.23
N PRO A 170 7.37 -9.62 -2.05
CA PRO A 170 8.51 -9.16 -2.81
C PRO A 170 8.75 -9.96 -4.10
N TYR A 171 9.24 -9.27 -5.13
CA TYR A 171 9.70 -9.88 -6.37
C TYR A 171 10.75 -9.02 -7.07
N ARG A 172 11.49 -9.61 -8.01
CA ARG A 172 12.45 -8.88 -8.85
C ARG A 172 12.18 -9.13 -10.33
N VAL A 173 12.37 -8.09 -11.13
CA VAL A 173 12.21 -8.12 -12.59
C VAL A 173 13.52 -7.72 -13.23
N GLY A 174 14.03 -8.52 -14.16
CA GLY A 174 15.19 -8.20 -14.98
C GLY A 174 14.78 -8.14 -16.45
N LEU A 175 14.81 -6.96 -17.05
CA LEU A 175 14.53 -6.74 -18.47
C LEU A 175 15.84 -6.48 -19.23
N LYS A 176 16.23 -7.39 -20.12
CA LYS A 176 17.38 -7.17 -21.00
C LYS A 176 16.94 -6.36 -22.21
N LEU A 177 17.71 -5.32 -22.49
CA LEU A 177 17.41 -4.42 -23.59
C LEU A 177 18.66 -3.97 -24.34
N THR A 178 18.45 -3.72 -25.61
CA THR A 178 19.38 -3.04 -26.51
C THR A 178 18.83 -1.66 -26.81
N ALA A 179 19.66 -0.63 -26.74
CA ALA A 179 19.32 0.71 -27.19
C ALA A 179 20.25 1.11 -28.35
N GLU A 180 19.68 1.59 -29.45
CA GLU A 180 20.38 1.98 -30.67
C GLU A 180 20.16 3.47 -30.93
N ARG A 181 21.25 4.20 -31.17
CA ARG A 181 21.24 5.62 -31.54
C ARG A 181 22.21 5.83 -32.70
N GLY A 182 21.67 5.95 -33.92
CA GLY A 182 22.48 5.92 -35.14
C GLY A 182 23.29 4.62 -35.23
N LEU A 183 24.61 4.74 -35.37
CA LEU A 183 25.54 3.60 -35.41
C LEU A 183 25.97 3.10 -34.02
N THR A 184 25.59 3.81 -32.95
CA THR A 184 25.96 3.43 -31.58
C THR A 184 24.93 2.47 -31.01
N ARG A 185 25.41 1.38 -30.40
CA ARG A 185 24.57 0.35 -29.79
C ARG A 185 25.00 0.15 -28.34
N TRP A 186 24.03 0.25 -27.44
CA TRP A 186 24.16 -0.05 -26.03
C TRP A 186 23.39 -1.33 -25.69
N LYS A 187 23.89 -2.11 -24.74
CA LYS A 187 23.24 -3.31 -24.21
C LYS A 187 23.32 -3.30 -22.69
N GLY A 188 22.26 -3.75 -22.03
CA GLY A 188 22.25 -3.92 -20.58
C GLY A 188 20.95 -4.51 -20.06
N THR A 189 20.84 -4.54 -18.74
CA THR A 189 19.67 -5.05 -18.03
C THR A 189 19.11 -3.96 -17.12
N VAL A 190 17.81 -3.75 -17.17
CA VAL A 190 17.08 -2.97 -16.18
C VAL A 190 16.54 -3.91 -15.13
N TRP A 191 16.98 -3.73 -13.89
CA TRP A 191 16.51 -4.48 -12.74
C TRP A 191 15.54 -3.63 -11.94
N VAL A 192 14.42 -4.23 -11.55
CA VAL A 192 13.44 -3.63 -10.65
C VAL A 192 13.25 -4.59 -9.48
N PHE A 193 13.58 -4.13 -8.28
CA PHE A 193 13.38 -4.87 -7.04
C PHE A 193 12.17 -4.29 -6.33
N VAL A 194 11.14 -5.09 -6.11
CA VAL A 194 9.91 -4.70 -5.43
C VAL A 194 9.90 -5.39 -4.07
N LEU A 195 9.82 -4.59 -3.01
CA LEU A 195 9.85 -5.03 -1.61
C LEU A 195 8.46 -5.04 -0.99
#